data_AF-A0A925R1T2-F1
#
_entry.id   AF-A0A925R1T2-F1
#
_cell.length_a   1.000
_cell.length_b   1.000
_cell.length_c   1.000
_cell.angle_alpha   90.00
_cell.angle_beta   90.00
_cell.angle_gamma   90.00
#
_symmetry.space_group_name_H-M   'P 1'
#
loop_
_entity.id
_entity.type
_entity.pdbx_description
1 polymer ?
#
loop_
_entity_poly.entity_id
_entity_poly.type
_entity_poly.pdbx_seq_one_letter_code
_entity_poly.pdbx_strand_id
1 'polypeptide(L)'
;MKTRDVVIFSGKKFKVPQGIQRIDHRATHGWQLRYGGTKLFSDGSQDGSGAAASLKLATEELFKRIAKLPAPSRLQTIPNENKTTDLPVGISGPIVRLRPGAKVRECNLSVSLPRFGAIPRRSTIYIGNENTYTEQRFRTALERAIRLRDEAEKTYRREATRAKRAGALSMIDRQQGRRAASATR
;
A
#
# COMPACT_ATOMS: atom_id res chain seq x y z
N MET A 1 -10.31 -7.22 5.91
CA MET A 1 -9.62 -6.01 6.43
C MET A 1 -9.37 -6.19 7.93
N LYS A 2 -8.27 -5.68 8.48
CA LYS A 2 -8.00 -5.79 9.93
C LYS A 2 -8.91 -4.83 10.73
N THR A 3 -9.32 -5.26 11.92
CA THR A 3 -10.04 -4.44 12.89
C THR A 3 -9.28 -4.45 14.22
N ARG A 4 -9.50 -3.45 15.06
CA ARG A 4 -8.92 -3.36 16.40
C ARG A 4 -10.00 -2.98 17.40
N ASP A 5 -9.84 -3.44 18.63
CA ASP A 5 -10.69 -3.01 19.74
C ASP A 5 -10.15 -1.68 20.30
N VAL A 6 -11.03 -0.70 20.48
CA VAL A 6 -10.72 0.61 21.04
C VAL A 6 -11.68 0.89 22.18
N VAL A 7 -11.13 1.25 23.34
CA VAL A 7 -11.91 1.74 24.48
C VAL A 7 -11.85 3.26 24.46
N ILE A 8 -13.01 3.93 24.50
CA ILE A 8 -13.07 5.40 24.61
C ILE A 8 -13.03 5.83 26.08
N PHE A 9 -12.86 7.13 26.34
CA PHE A 9 -12.77 7.68 27.70
C PHE A 9 -13.94 7.30 28.63
N SER A 10 -15.14 7.06 28.07
CA SER A 10 -16.31 6.60 28.83
C SER A 10 -16.36 5.08 29.09
N GLY A 11 -15.28 4.34 28.80
CA GLY A 11 -15.17 2.90 29.02
C GLY A 11 -15.85 2.02 27.97
N LYS A 12 -16.59 2.61 27.01
CA LYS A 12 -17.25 1.87 25.92
C LYS A 12 -16.23 1.29 24.95
N LYS A 13 -16.45 0.05 24.52
CA LYS A 13 -15.56 -0.68 23.61
C LYS A 13 -16.13 -0.70 22.19
N PHE A 14 -15.28 -0.40 21.21
CA PHE A 14 -15.64 -0.37 19.79
C PHE A 14 -14.69 -1.21 18.95
N LYS A 15 -15.24 -1.95 17.99
CA LYS A 15 -14.46 -2.62 16.92
C LYS A 15 -14.27 -1.66 15.76
N VAL A 16 -13.04 -1.16 15.60
CA VAL A 16 -12.71 -0.09 14.66
C VAL A 16 -11.95 -0.65 13.46
N PRO A 17 -12.38 -0.37 12.22
CA PRO A 17 -11.64 -0.71 11.00
C PRO A 17 -10.25 -0.07 10.92
N GLN A 18 -9.31 -0.76 10.27
CA GLN A 18 -8.04 -0.14 9.87
C GLN A 18 -8.28 1.02 8.90
N GLY A 19 -7.77 2.20 9.24
CA GLY A 19 -8.00 3.45 8.51
C GLY A 19 -8.89 4.43 9.28
N ILE A 20 -9.41 4.05 10.45
CA ILE A 20 -10.12 4.94 11.37
C ILE A 20 -9.37 5.01 12.70
N GLN A 21 -9.20 6.23 13.20
CA GLN A 21 -8.54 6.53 14.45
C GLN A 21 -9.47 7.30 15.40
N ARG A 22 -9.50 6.89 16.67
CA ARG A 22 -10.13 7.68 17.71
C ARG A 22 -9.31 8.94 17.97
N ILE A 23 -10.00 10.08 18.05
CA ILE A 23 -9.46 11.33 18.56
C ILE A 23 -10.25 11.65 19.82
N ASP A 24 -9.55 11.65 20.94
CA ASP A 24 -10.05 12.11 22.23
C ASP A 24 -9.09 13.19 22.72
N HIS A 25 -9.50 14.44 22.56
CA HIS A 25 -8.83 15.61 23.10
C HIS A 25 -9.83 16.44 23.89
N ARG A 26 -9.35 17.31 24.80
CA ARG A 26 -10.17 18.09 25.76
C ARG A 26 -11.43 18.76 25.18
N ALA A 27 -11.42 19.15 23.91
CA ALA A 27 -12.54 19.82 23.25
C ALA A 27 -13.09 19.06 22.02
N THR A 28 -12.47 17.94 21.64
CA THR A 28 -12.77 17.25 20.39
C THR A 28 -12.79 15.74 20.59
N HIS A 29 -13.98 15.18 20.46
CA HIS A 29 -14.24 13.74 20.52
C HIS A 29 -14.79 13.28 19.17
N GLY A 30 -14.14 12.29 18.56
CA GLY A 30 -14.59 11.81 17.27
C GLY A 30 -13.72 10.73 16.66
N TRP A 31 -14.10 10.33 15.45
CA TRP A 31 -13.38 9.36 14.65
C TRP A 31 -12.76 10.03 13.43
N GLN A 32 -11.44 9.98 13.33
CA GLN A 32 -10.71 10.44 12.18
C GLN A 32 -10.51 9.30 11.18
N LEU A 33 -11.13 9.45 10.02
CA LEU A 33 -10.85 8.65 8.82
C LEU A 33 -9.51 9.08 8.22
N ARG A 34 -8.65 8.10 7.89
CA ARG A 34 -7.33 8.26 7.29
C ARG A 34 -7.21 7.35 6.07
N TYR A 35 -7.97 7.66 5.02
CA TYR A 35 -7.92 6.95 3.74
C TYR A 35 -8.19 7.93 2.61
N GLY A 36 -7.19 8.16 1.75
CA GLY A 36 -7.27 9.19 0.71
C GLY A 36 -7.43 10.60 1.31
N GLY A 37 -6.62 10.93 2.32
CA GLY A 37 -6.74 12.14 3.13
C GLY A 37 -7.43 11.90 4.48
N THR A 38 -7.58 12.97 5.25
CA THR A 38 -8.16 12.95 6.60
C THR A 38 -9.58 13.52 6.61
N LYS A 39 -10.47 12.96 7.43
CA LYS A 39 -11.81 13.52 7.70
C LYS A 39 -12.24 13.15 9.11
N LEU A 40 -12.67 14.13 9.90
CA LEU A 40 -13.15 13.91 11.27
C LEU A 40 -14.67 13.76 11.29
N PHE A 41 -15.14 12.76 12.03
CA PHE A 41 -16.54 12.55 12.36
C PHE A 41 -16.70 12.79 13.86
N SER A 42 -17.19 13.97 14.23
CA SER A 42 -17.42 14.34 15.62
C SER A 42 -18.51 13.47 16.25
N ASP A 43 -18.38 13.17 17.53
CA ASP A 43 -19.41 12.47 18.30
C ASP A 43 -20.62 13.36 18.59
N GLY A 44 -20.42 14.69 18.60
CA GLY A 44 -21.48 15.64 18.97
C GLY A 44 -21.96 15.53 20.42
N SER A 45 -21.19 14.85 21.29
CA SER A 45 -21.53 14.62 22.70
C SER A 45 -20.26 14.59 23.55
N GLN A 46 -20.33 15.17 24.75
CA GLN A 46 -19.25 15.15 25.75
C GLN A 46 -19.16 13.82 26.51
N ASP A 47 -20.23 13.03 26.57
CA ASP A 47 -20.27 11.75 27.31
C ASP A 47 -19.94 10.54 26.42
N GLY A 48 -19.68 10.78 25.12
CA GLY A 48 -19.38 9.74 24.14
C GLY A 48 -20.60 8.88 23.77
N SER A 49 -21.83 9.34 24.01
CA SER A 49 -23.05 8.66 23.56
C SER A 49 -23.14 8.61 22.03
N GLY A 50 -22.70 9.68 21.35
CA GLY A 50 -22.67 9.78 19.89
C GLY A 50 -21.54 8.99 19.21
N ALA A 51 -20.60 8.40 19.98
CA ALA A 51 -19.43 7.69 19.45
C ALA A 51 -19.79 6.52 18.52
N ALA A 52 -20.90 5.83 18.78
CA ALA A 52 -21.36 4.72 17.94
C ALA A 52 -21.88 5.22 16.58
N ALA A 53 -22.66 6.31 16.58
CA ALA A 53 -23.23 6.91 15.38
C ALA A 53 -22.14 7.54 14.49
N SER A 54 -21.21 8.28 15.10
CA SER A 54 -20.06 8.87 14.40
C SER A 54 -19.14 7.80 13.80
N LEU A 55 -18.92 6.67 14.50
CA LEU A 55 -18.13 5.54 13.97
C LEU A 55 -18.81 4.89 12.76
N LYS A 56 -20.15 4.77 12.79
CA LYS A 56 -20.92 4.24 11.65
C LYS A 56 -20.73 5.13 10.41
N LEU A 57 -20.89 6.44 10.56
CA LEU A 57 -20.67 7.40 9.47
C LEU A 57 -19.22 7.35 8.93
N ALA A 58 -18.23 7.28 9.83
CA ALA A 58 -16.83 7.13 9.44
C ALA A 58 -16.56 5.84 8.67
N THR A 59 -17.23 4.75 9.05
CA THR A 59 -17.11 3.44 8.41
C THR A 59 -17.77 3.40 7.03
N GLU A 60 -18.95 4.01 6.89
CA GLU A 60 -19.62 4.15 5.60
C GLU A 60 -18.79 4.99 4.62
N GLU A 61 -18.24 6.12 5.08
CA GLU A 61 -17.33 6.93 4.28
C GLU A 61 -16.05 6.16 3.91
N LEU A 62 -15.47 5.39 4.84
CA LEU A 62 -14.32 4.54 4.55
C LEU A 62 -14.62 3.59 3.39
N PHE A 63 -15.78 2.91 3.41
CA PHE A 63 -16.16 2.00 2.33
C PHE A 63 -16.40 2.72 1.01
N LYS A 64 -17.05 3.89 1.02
CA LYS A 64 -17.19 4.75 -0.17
C LYS A 64 -15.82 5.10 -0.78
N ARG A 65 -14.84 5.45 0.06
CA ARG A 65 -13.49 5.77 -0.41
C ARG A 65 -12.71 4.54 -0.89
N ILE A 66 -12.85 3.37 -0.25
CA ILE A 66 -12.22 2.13 -0.72
C ILE A 66 -12.78 1.70 -2.08
N ALA A 67 -14.07 1.94 -2.34
CA ALA A 67 -14.67 1.69 -3.64
C ALA A 67 -14.06 2.60 -4.72
N LYS A 68 -13.94 3.90 -4.43
CA LYS A 68 -13.49 4.92 -5.41
C LYS A 68 -11.97 5.00 -5.60
N LEU A 69 -11.20 5.00 -4.51
CA LEU A 69 -9.76 5.31 -4.53
C LEU A 69 -8.91 4.03 -4.55
N PRO A 70 -7.73 4.07 -5.19
CA PRO A 70 -6.78 2.95 -5.13
C PRO A 70 -6.30 2.70 -3.70
N ALA A 71 -5.87 1.48 -3.42
CA ALA A 71 -5.25 1.19 -2.13
C ALA A 71 -3.96 2.01 -1.97
N PRO A 72 -3.72 2.59 -0.78
CA PRO A 72 -2.46 3.25 -0.50
C PRO A 72 -1.32 2.23 -0.63
N SER A 73 -0.30 2.59 -1.41
CA SER A 73 0.86 1.73 -1.63
C SER A 73 2.02 2.19 -0.75
N ARG A 74 2.85 1.24 -0.31
CA ARG A 74 4.15 1.52 0.34
C ARG A 74 5.30 1.46 -0.67
N LEU A 75 4.99 1.47 -1.96
CA LEU A 75 6.02 1.49 -3.00
C LEU A 75 6.70 2.85 -2.96
N GLN A 76 8.03 2.82 -2.98
CA GLN A 76 8.83 4.03 -3.03
C GLN A 76 8.70 4.65 -4.43
N THR A 77 8.31 5.92 -4.50
CA THR A 77 8.11 6.65 -5.75
C THR A 77 9.29 7.55 -6.12
N ILE A 78 10.14 7.88 -5.15
CA ILE A 78 11.28 8.80 -5.30
C ILE A 78 12.56 8.05 -4.93
N PRO A 79 13.68 8.24 -5.65
CA PRO A 79 14.97 7.69 -5.24
C PRO A 79 15.32 8.05 -3.79
N ASN A 80 16.05 7.17 -3.11
CA ASN A 80 16.56 7.50 -1.78
C ASN A 80 17.70 8.52 -1.91
N GLU A 81 17.89 9.36 -0.89
CA GLU A 81 18.97 10.36 -0.79
C GLU A 81 20.36 9.72 -0.95
N ASN A 82 20.52 8.49 -0.45
CA ASN A 82 21.78 7.74 -0.56
C ASN A 82 22.04 7.14 -1.95
N LYS A 83 21.14 7.36 -2.92
CA LYS A 83 21.32 6.84 -4.27
C LYS A 83 22.25 7.75 -5.06
N THR A 84 23.45 7.26 -5.34
CA THR A 84 24.50 7.99 -6.07
C THR A 84 24.37 7.95 -7.60
N THR A 85 23.30 7.34 -8.12
CA THR A 85 23.08 7.15 -9.56
C THR A 85 21.72 7.73 -9.97
N ASP A 86 21.64 8.34 -11.16
CA ASP A 86 20.39 8.85 -11.75
C ASP A 86 19.41 7.76 -12.23
N LEU A 87 19.67 6.49 -11.88
CA LEU A 87 18.78 5.39 -12.22
C LEU A 87 17.44 5.50 -11.49
N PRO A 88 16.32 5.11 -12.12
CA PRO A 88 15.01 5.08 -11.48
C PRO A 88 14.95 4.20 -10.24
N VAL A 89 13.96 4.44 -9.37
CA VAL A 89 13.78 3.69 -8.10
C VAL A 89 13.84 2.18 -8.36
N GLY A 90 14.61 1.48 -7.52
CA GLY A 90 14.82 0.03 -7.55
C GLY A 90 15.24 -0.58 -8.89
N ILE A 91 15.85 0.24 -9.76
CA ILE A 91 16.83 -0.20 -10.75
C ILE A 91 18.22 0.15 -10.20
N SER A 92 19.16 -0.78 -10.29
CA SER A 92 20.55 -0.63 -9.83
C SER A 92 21.53 -1.13 -10.88
N GLY A 93 22.70 -0.50 -10.93
CA GLY A 93 23.77 -0.84 -11.86
C GLY A 93 24.37 0.41 -12.50
N PRO A 94 25.13 0.26 -13.61
CA PRO A 94 25.51 -1.01 -14.23
C PRO A 94 26.35 -1.89 -13.28
N ILE A 95 26.00 -3.17 -13.15
CA ILE A 95 26.72 -4.15 -12.31
C ILE A 95 27.63 -4.95 -13.22
N VAL A 96 28.93 -4.77 -13.06
CA VAL A 96 29.95 -5.55 -13.76
C VAL A 96 30.31 -6.77 -12.92
N ARG A 97 30.26 -7.97 -13.52
CA ARG A 97 30.65 -9.23 -12.86
C ARG A 97 31.32 -10.18 -13.84
N LEU A 98 32.27 -10.96 -13.35
CA LEU A 98 32.80 -12.13 -14.04
C LEU A 98 32.06 -13.37 -13.52
N ARG A 99 31.42 -14.15 -14.39
CA ARG A 99 30.82 -15.43 -13.96
C ARG A 99 31.90 -16.50 -13.84
N PRO A 100 31.75 -17.48 -12.92
CA PRO A 100 32.64 -18.64 -12.89
C PRO A 100 32.70 -19.31 -14.27
N GLY A 101 33.91 -19.52 -14.79
CA GLY A 101 34.16 -20.10 -16.12
C GLY A 101 33.98 -19.15 -17.32
N ALA A 102 33.55 -17.90 -17.11
CA ALA A 102 33.49 -16.91 -18.18
C ALA A 102 34.86 -16.27 -18.43
N LYS A 103 35.18 -16.02 -19.71
CA LYS A 103 36.44 -15.37 -20.13
C LYS A 103 36.37 -13.83 -20.10
N VAL A 104 35.17 -13.25 -20.14
CA VAL A 104 34.94 -11.80 -20.22
C VAL A 104 33.94 -11.37 -19.16
N ARG A 105 34.09 -10.14 -18.65
CA ARG A 105 33.13 -9.59 -17.67
C ARG A 105 31.84 -9.18 -18.39
N GLU A 106 30.72 -9.45 -17.75
CA GLU A 106 29.39 -9.03 -18.18
C GLU A 106 28.89 -7.84 -17.36
N CYS A 107 28.09 -6.99 -17.99
CA CYS A 107 27.48 -5.81 -17.43
C CYS A 107 25.96 -5.94 -17.48
N ASN A 108 25.30 -5.77 -16.33
CA ASN A 108 23.85 -5.96 -16.19
C ASN A 108 23.20 -4.85 -15.36
N LEU A 109 21.91 -4.61 -15.57
CA LEU A 109 21.04 -3.91 -14.63
C LEU A 109 20.35 -4.91 -13.71
N SER A 110 20.20 -4.56 -12.44
CA SER A 110 19.32 -5.28 -11.51
C SER A 110 18.03 -4.50 -11.30
N VAL A 111 16.90 -5.19 -11.38
CA VAL A 111 15.56 -4.60 -11.23
C VAL A 111 14.83 -5.29 -10.08
N SER A 112 14.34 -4.50 -9.13
CA SER A 112 13.50 -4.97 -8.02
C SER A 112 12.03 -4.89 -8.39
N LEU A 113 11.35 -6.04 -8.42
CA LEU A 113 9.97 -6.20 -8.86
C LEU A 113 9.06 -6.40 -7.65
N PRO A 114 8.22 -5.41 -7.30
CA PRO A 114 7.30 -5.55 -6.18
C PRO A 114 6.24 -6.62 -6.48
N ARG A 115 5.89 -7.41 -5.47
CA ARG A 115 4.82 -8.42 -5.52
C ARG A 115 3.91 -8.26 -4.32
N PHE A 116 2.60 -8.20 -4.55
CA PHE A 116 1.67 -7.98 -3.45
C PHE A 116 1.57 -9.24 -2.58
N GLY A 117 1.75 -9.09 -1.26
CA GLY A 117 1.71 -10.21 -0.32
C GLY A 117 2.93 -11.15 -0.36
N ALA A 118 3.95 -10.85 -1.15
CA ALA A 118 5.16 -11.66 -1.29
C ALA A 118 6.42 -10.81 -1.28
N ILE A 119 7.58 -11.46 -1.10
CA ILE A 119 8.88 -10.80 -1.17
C ILE A 119 9.11 -10.26 -2.60
N PRO A 120 9.63 -9.04 -2.79
CA PRO A 120 10.00 -8.53 -4.10
C PRO A 120 10.95 -9.48 -4.84
N ARG A 121 10.76 -9.65 -6.14
CA ARG A 121 11.64 -10.48 -6.97
C ARG A 121 12.74 -9.61 -7.56
N ARG A 122 13.99 -10.08 -7.53
CA ARG A 122 15.08 -9.46 -8.28
C ARG A 122 15.15 -10.06 -9.69
N SER A 123 15.21 -9.21 -10.70
CA SER A 123 15.48 -9.57 -12.09
C SER A 123 16.79 -8.94 -12.55
N THR A 124 17.40 -9.53 -13.57
CA THR A 124 18.66 -9.07 -14.16
C THR A 124 18.46 -8.85 -15.65
N ILE A 125 18.80 -7.66 -16.14
CA ILE A 125 18.74 -7.29 -17.55
C ILE A 125 20.17 -7.17 -18.06
N TYR A 126 20.52 -8.00 -19.04
CA TYR A 126 21.82 -7.96 -19.69
C TYR A 126 21.96 -6.72 -20.55
N ILE A 127 23.11 -6.03 -20.44
CA ILE A 127 23.48 -4.90 -21.30
C ILE A 127 24.46 -5.38 -22.37
N GLY A 128 25.55 -6.03 -21.94
CA GLY A 128 26.68 -6.40 -22.78
C GLY A 128 27.80 -7.01 -21.96
N ASN A 129 28.86 -7.42 -22.64
CA ASN A 129 30.15 -7.76 -22.04
C ASN A 129 31.19 -6.69 -22.39
N GLU A 130 32.41 -6.82 -21.88
CA GLU A 130 33.52 -5.88 -22.11
C GLU A 130 33.69 -5.47 -23.58
N ASN A 131 33.44 -6.39 -24.51
CA ASN A 131 33.65 -6.17 -25.96
C ASN A 131 32.40 -5.67 -26.69
N THR A 132 31.23 -5.75 -26.06
CA THR A 132 29.93 -5.47 -26.71
C THR A 132 29.13 -4.40 -26.01
N TYR A 133 29.64 -3.83 -24.92
CA TYR A 133 29.00 -2.73 -24.23
C TYR A 133 29.00 -1.48 -25.11
N THR A 134 27.82 -0.90 -25.32
CA THR A 134 27.66 0.39 -25.98
C THR A 134 26.63 1.22 -25.24
N GLU A 135 26.68 2.53 -25.39
CA GLU A 135 25.68 3.42 -24.79
C GLU A 135 24.27 3.11 -25.29
N GLN A 136 24.12 2.77 -26.57
CA GLN A 136 22.84 2.35 -27.14
C GLN A 136 22.28 1.10 -26.44
N ARG A 137 23.12 0.07 -26.22
CA ARG A 137 22.71 -1.13 -25.49
C ARG A 137 22.33 -0.83 -24.04
N PHE A 138 23.04 0.09 -23.39
CA PHE A 138 22.70 0.55 -22.06
C PHE A 138 21.32 1.22 -22.04
N ARG A 139 21.04 2.16 -22.95
CA ARG A 139 19.75 2.84 -23.07
C ARG A 139 18.61 1.84 -23.32
N THR A 140 18.78 0.90 -24.26
CA THR A 140 17.78 -0.15 -24.53
C THR A 140 17.55 -1.06 -23.32
N ALA A 141 18.61 -1.44 -22.61
CA ALA A 141 18.49 -2.24 -21.39
C ALA A 141 17.77 -1.48 -20.27
N LEU A 142 18.07 -0.18 -20.12
CA LEU A 142 17.43 0.70 -19.14
C LEU A 142 15.94 0.87 -19.43
N GLU A 143 15.56 1.13 -20.68
CA GLU A 143 14.17 1.26 -21.10
C GLU A 143 13.38 -0.02 -20.82
N ARG A 144 13.99 -1.19 -21.12
CA ARG A 144 13.41 -2.49 -20.77
C ARG A 144 13.27 -2.67 -19.26
N ALA A 145 14.26 -2.26 -18.47
CA ALA A 145 14.24 -2.34 -17.02
C ALA A 145 13.12 -1.48 -16.41
N ILE A 146 12.92 -0.27 -16.93
CA ILE A 146 11.85 0.66 -16.53
C ILE A 146 10.49 0.04 -16.82
N ARG A 147 10.26 -0.40 -18.07
CA ARG A 147 8.98 -1.01 -18.47
C ARG A 147 8.63 -2.21 -17.58
N LEU A 148 9.61 -3.09 -17.35
CA LEU A 148 9.41 -4.30 -16.55
C LEU A 148 9.07 -3.97 -15.09
N ARG A 149 9.68 -2.92 -14.53
CA ARG A 149 9.32 -2.42 -13.20
C ARG A 149 7.92 -1.81 -13.19
N ASP A 150 7.58 -0.98 -14.16
CA ASP A 150 6.28 -0.28 -14.23
C ASP A 150 5.12 -1.28 -14.31
N GLU A 151 5.28 -2.34 -15.10
CA GLU A 151 4.30 -3.43 -15.19
C GLU A 151 4.11 -4.14 -13.83
N ALA A 152 5.21 -4.41 -13.12
CA ALA A 152 5.16 -4.99 -11.78
C ALA A 152 4.48 -4.05 -10.77
N GLU A 153 4.77 -2.74 -10.81
CA GLU A 153 4.12 -1.75 -9.95
C GLU A 153 2.61 -1.63 -10.23
N LYS A 154 2.21 -1.57 -11.50
CA LYS A 154 0.79 -1.56 -11.89
C LYS A 154 0.06 -2.81 -11.38
N THR A 155 0.69 -3.97 -11.52
CA THR A 155 0.14 -5.25 -11.05
C THR A 155 -0.01 -5.25 -9.53
N TYR A 156 1.04 -4.84 -8.81
CA TYR A 156 1.01 -4.69 -7.36
C TYR A 156 -0.12 -3.77 -6.89
N ARG A 157 -0.26 -2.57 -7.48
CA ARG A 157 -1.29 -1.59 -7.10
C ARG A 157 -2.70 -2.13 -7.36
N ARG A 158 -2.90 -2.84 -8.47
CA ARG A 158 -4.17 -3.50 -8.80
C ARG A 158 -4.53 -4.58 -7.78
N GLU A 159 -3.59 -5.46 -7.45
CA GLU A 159 -3.79 -6.54 -6.48
C GLU A 159 -4.03 -6.00 -5.07
N ALA A 160 -3.26 -5.00 -4.65
CA ALA A 160 -3.46 -4.32 -3.37
C ALA A 160 -4.86 -3.69 -3.27
N THR A 161 -5.32 -3.05 -4.34
CA THR A 161 -6.67 -2.45 -4.41
C THR A 161 -7.74 -3.53 -4.36
N ARG A 162 -7.58 -4.62 -5.12
CA ARG A 162 -8.50 -5.77 -5.11
C ARG A 162 -8.62 -6.37 -3.72
N ALA A 163 -7.50 -6.62 -3.05
CA ALA A 163 -7.47 -7.18 -1.70
C ALA A 163 -8.11 -6.23 -0.67
N LYS A 164 -7.89 -4.92 -0.79
CA LYS A 164 -8.52 -3.92 0.10
C LYS A 164 -10.04 -3.90 -0.07
N ARG A 165 -10.53 -3.94 -1.31
CA ARG A 165 -11.97 -3.99 -1.65
C ARG A 165 -12.62 -5.27 -1.17
N ALA A 166 -12.04 -6.44 -1.46
CA ALA A 166 -12.52 -7.72 -0.95
C ALA A 166 -12.56 -7.73 0.59
N GLY A 167 -11.54 -7.17 1.22
CA GLY A 167 -11.48 -7.03 2.66
C GLY A 167 -12.53 -6.09 3.26
N ALA A 168 -13.04 -5.11 2.50
CA ALA A 168 -14.13 -4.23 2.90
C ALA A 168 -15.49 -4.92 2.75
N LEU A 169 -15.72 -5.60 1.62
CA LEU A 169 -16.94 -6.38 1.37
C LEU A 169 -17.18 -7.42 2.48
N SER A 170 -16.17 -8.23 2.79
CA SER A 170 -16.27 -9.22 3.88
C SER A 170 -16.61 -8.58 5.25
N MET A 171 -16.26 -7.31 5.47
CA MET A 171 -16.62 -6.61 6.69
C MET A 171 -18.07 -6.13 6.69
N ILE A 172 -18.56 -5.68 5.54
CA ILE A 172 -19.98 -5.31 5.35
C ILE A 172 -20.85 -6.54 5.59
N ASP A 173 -20.50 -7.69 5.01
CA ASP A 173 -21.26 -8.94 5.17
C ASP A 173 -21.31 -9.37 6.65
N ARG A 174 -20.18 -9.29 7.37
CA ARG A 174 -20.15 -9.58 8.81
C ARG A 174 -21.00 -8.61 9.63
N GLN A 175 -21.07 -7.33 9.24
CA GLN A 175 -21.90 -6.33 9.93
C GLN A 175 -23.40 -6.58 9.68
N GLN A 176 -23.76 -6.95 8.45
CA GLN A 176 -25.14 -7.28 8.09
C GLN A 176 -25.61 -8.57 8.75
N GLY A 177 -24.79 -9.63 8.73
CA GLY A 177 -25.10 -10.90 9.39
C GLY A 177 -25.31 -10.75 10.90
N ARG A 178 -24.51 -9.90 11.58
CA ARG A 178 -24.71 -9.59 13.00
C ARG A 178 -26.02 -8.86 13.26
N ARG A 179 -26.42 -7.93 12.38
CA ARG A 179 -27.68 -7.20 12.50
C ARG A 179 -28.90 -8.12 12.34
N ALA A 180 -28.86 -9.01 11.36
CA ALA A 180 -29.91 -10.00 11.15
C ALA A 180 -30.08 -10.91 12.38
N ALA A 181 -28.97 -11.41 12.94
CA ALA A 181 -29.00 -12.24 14.15
C ALA A 181 -29.50 -11.53 15.41
N SER A 182 -29.32 -10.20 15.52
CA SER A 182 -29.85 -9.41 16.64
C SER A 182 -31.33 -9.04 16.51
N ALA A 183 -31.91 -9.13 15.30
CA ALA A 183 -33.30 -8.78 15.04
C ALA A 183 -34.28 -9.96 15.21
N THR A 184 -33.75 -11.18 15.37
CA THR A 184 -34.53 -12.42 15.57
C THR A 184 -34.59 -12.84 17.06
N ARG A 185 -34.12 -12.00 17.97
CA ARG A 185 -34.26 -12.15 19.44
C ARG A 185 -35.11 -11.01 19.98
#